data_AF-A0A4R3TFL9-F1
#
_entry.id   AF-A0A4R3TFL9-F1
#
_cell.length_a   1.000
_cell.length_b   1.000
_cell.length_c   1.000
_cell.angle_alpha   90.00
_cell.angle_beta   90.00
_cell.angle_gamma   90.00
#
_symmetry.space_group_name_H-M   'P 1'
#
loop_
_entity.id
_entity.type
_entity.pdbx_description
1 polymer ?
#
loop_
_entity_poly.entity_id
_entity_poly.type
_entity_poly.pdbx_seq_one_letter_code
_entity_poly.pdbx_strand_id
1 'polypeptide(L)'
;MAIRFSAARDVSCPVMVRALCPSVPLCAANDNGAGLRGGLRREPVATATTDTPHQRILAEALRHFARHGLSAAAHARAHAAAARLAGNDGECTRWIAICRQLDRRMADAFAGRIARND
;
A
#
# COMPACT_ATOMS: atom_id res chain seq x y z
N MET A 1 -32.69 10.14 -13.42
CA MET A 1 -31.24 10.38 -13.26
C MET A 1 -30.87 11.46 -14.26
N ALA A 2 -30.41 12.64 -13.80
CA ALA A 2 -30.21 13.80 -14.67
C ALA A 2 -28.71 14.14 -14.74
N ILE A 3 -28.15 14.12 -15.96
CA ILE A 3 -26.77 14.53 -16.22
C ILE A 3 -26.79 16.04 -16.51
N ARG A 4 -25.95 16.80 -15.80
CA ARG A 4 -25.84 18.26 -15.97
C ARG A 4 -24.63 18.59 -16.84
N PHE A 5 -24.85 19.28 -17.95
CA PHE A 5 -23.79 19.87 -18.77
C PHE A 5 -23.45 21.28 -18.27
N SER A 6 -22.15 21.59 -18.19
CA SER A 6 -21.66 22.93 -17.88
C SER A 6 -21.73 23.81 -19.14
N ALA A 7 -22.36 24.99 -19.03
CA ALA A 7 -22.41 25.97 -20.12
C ALA A 7 -21.04 26.60 -20.40
N ALA A 8 -20.83 27.01 -21.66
CA ALA A 8 -19.64 27.74 -22.09
C ALA A 8 -19.48 29.06 -21.31
N ARG A 9 -18.24 29.39 -20.93
CA ARG A 9 -17.91 30.58 -20.16
C ARG A 9 -17.97 31.83 -21.05
N ASP A 10 -18.99 32.66 -20.85
CA ASP A 10 -18.97 34.04 -21.33
C ASP A 10 -17.99 34.90 -20.52
N VAL A 11 -17.47 35.94 -21.18
CA VAL A 11 -16.49 36.88 -20.64
C VAL A 11 -17.16 37.79 -19.60
N SER A 12 -17.22 37.33 -18.36
CA SER A 12 -17.66 38.13 -17.20
C SER A 12 -16.49 38.36 -16.24
N CYS A 13 -16.37 39.59 -15.77
CA CYS A 13 -15.23 40.15 -15.05
C CYS A 13 -14.78 39.27 -13.85
N PRO A 14 -13.48 38.95 -13.74
CA PRO A 14 -12.96 37.96 -12.80
C PRO A 14 -13.12 38.35 -11.32
N VAL A 15 -13.41 39.61 -11.00
CA VAL A 15 -13.60 40.10 -9.62
C VAL A 15 -14.92 39.62 -9.02
N MET A 16 -16.04 39.69 -9.74
CA MET A 16 -17.34 39.29 -9.17
C MET A 16 -17.52 37.76 -9.10
N VAL A 17 -16.95 37.02 -10.06
CA VAL A 17 -16.97 35.54 -10.05
C VAL A 17 -16.19 34.99 -8.85
N ARG A 18 -15.07 35.62 -8.48
CA ARG A 18 -14.24 35.19 -7.34
C ARG A 18 -14.87 35.50 -5.97
N ALA A 19 -15.77 36.49 -5.91
CA ALA A 19 -16.49 36.85 -4.69
C ALA A 19 -17.69 35.92 -4.42
N LEU A 20 -18.34 35.42 -5.48
CA LEU A 20 -19.57 34.62 -5.39
C LEU A 20 -19.32 33.11 -5.45
N CYS A 21 -18.19 32.67 -6.01
CA CYS A 21 -17.77 31.29 -5.98
C CYS A 21 -16.71 31.11 -4.88
N PRO A 22 -17.07 30.66 -3.67
CA PRO A 22 -16.07 30.24 -2.71
C PRO A 22 -15.26 29.13 -3.38
N SER A 23 -13.95 29.35 -3.53
CA SER A 23 -13.04 28.37 -4.12
C SER A 23 -13.14 27.08 -3.32
N VAL A 24 -13.80 26.07 -3.90
CA VAL A 24 -13.85 24.72 -3.37
C VAL A 24 -12.42 24.18 -3.42
N PRO A 25 -11.84 23.71 -2.30
CA PRO A 25 -10.53 23.08 -2.33
C PRO A 25 -10.58 21.88 -3.27
N LEU A 26 -9.80 21.91 -4.35
CA LEU A 26 -9.61 20.80 -5.27
C LEU A 26 -8.63 19.76 -4.70
N CYS A 27 -8.65 19.50 -3.40
CA CYS A 27 -7.93 18.34 -2.90
C CYS A 27 -8.71 17.10 -3.34
N ALA A 28 -8.02 16.12 -3.93
CA ALA A 28 -8.64 14.81 -4.03
C ALA A 28 -8.91 14.37 -2.58
N ALA A 29 -10.10 13.83 -2.31
CA ALA A 29 -10.46 13.38 -0.95
C ALA A 29 -9.49 12.32 -0.39
N ASN A 30 -8.60 11.76 -1.21
CA ASN A 30 -7.56 10.80 -0.82
C ASN A 30 -6.18 11.42 -0.56
N ASP A 31 -5.98 12.71 -0.84
CA ASP A 31 -4.70 13.37 -0.62
C ASP A 31 -4.42 13.49 0.88
N ASN A 32 -3.80 12.46 1.47
CA ASN A 32 -3.36 12.39 2.86
C ASN A 32 -2.28 13.45 3.22
N GLY A 33 -1.97 14.37 2.31
CA GLY A 33 -0.96 15.42 2.47
C GLY A 33 -1.44 16.86 2.26
N ALA A 34 -2.69 17.08 1.83
CA ALA A 34 -3.16 18.43 1.46
C ALA A 34 -3.62 19.29 2.66
N GLY A 35 -3.41 18.84 3.90
CA GLY A 35 -3.68 19.61 5.12
C GLY A 35 -2.54 20.53 5.59
N LEU A 36 -1.44 20.65 4.84
CA LEU A 36 -0.23 21.38 5.29
C LEU A 36 0.00 22.71 4.55
N ARG A 37 -1.03 23.53 4.37
CA ARG A 37 -0.87 24.95 4.01
C ARG A 37 -1.63 25.85 4.97
N GLY A 38 -1.26 25.76 6.25
CA GLY A 38 -1.81 26.60 7.32
C GLY A 38 -1.10 26.37 8.64
N GLY A 39 0.07 26.99 8.83
CA GLY A 39 0.47 27.53 10.14
C GLY A 39 0.71 26.59 11.33
N LEU A 40 0.88 25.28 11.15
CA LEU A 40 1.42 24.42 12.22
C LEU A 40 2.69 23.79 11.70
N ARG A 41 3.75 23.83 12.52
CA ARG A 41 5.01 23.13 12.28
C ARG A 41 4.68 21.78 11.67
N ARG A 42 5.21 21.53 10.47
CA ARG A 42 5.47 20.16 10.07
C ARG A 42 6.54 19.70 11.05
N GLU A 43 6.10 19.26 12.23
CA GLU A 43 6.92 18.42 13.09
C GLU A 43 7.50 17.40 12.12
N PRO A 44 8.84 17.25 12.05
CA PRO A 44 9.41 16.19 11.25
C PRO A 44 8.66 14.96 11.72
N VAL A 45 7.83 14.38 10.84
CA VAL A 45 7.24 13.07 11.08
C VAL A 45 8.46 12.28 11.46
N ALA A 46 8.58 11.98 12.75
CA ALA A 46 9.66 11.17 13.24
C ALA A 46 9.66 10.04 12.25
N THR A 47 10.75 9.86 11.53
CA THR A 47 11.05 8.57 10.92
C THR A 47 11.03 7.66 12.12
N ALA A 48 9.83 7.21 12.48
CA ALA A 48 9.57 6.37 13.59
C ALA A 48 10.19 5.10 13.07
N THR A 49 11.46 4.94 13.39
CA THR A 49 12.25 3.73 13.27
C THR A 49 11.55 2.72 14.18
N THR A 50 10.33 2.37 13.82
CA THR A 50 9.56 1.31 14.38
C THR A 50 10.02 0.10 13.59
N ASP A 51 11.31 -0.23 13.73
CA ASP A 51 11.96 -1.39 13.10
C ASP A 51 11.48 -2.68 13.79
N THR A 52 10.17 -2.81 13.87
CA THR A 52 9.47 -3.96 14.38
C THR A 52 9.66 -5.07 13.35
N PRO A 53 9.86 -6.32 13.78
CA PRO A 53 9.96 -7.46 12.88
C PRO A 53 8.81 -7.52 11.86
N HIS A 54 7.61 -7.11 12.27
CA HIS A 54 6.45 -7.03 11.40
C HIS A 54 6.62 -6.00 10.26
N GLN A 55 7.12 -4.79 10.54
CA GLN A 55 7.38 -3.80 9.50
C GLN A 55 8.47 -4.24 8.51
N ARG A 56 9.49 -4.96 8.98
CA ARG A 56 10.53 -5.52 8.11
C ARG A 56 9.95 -6.53 7.11
N ILE A 57 9.10 -7.45 7.57
CA ILE A 57 8.42 -8.42 6.71
C ILE A 57 7.46 -7.72 5.74
N LEU A 58 6.70 -6.73 6.20
CA LEU A 58 5.80 -5.95 5.35
C LEU A 58 6.58 -5.20 4.26
N ALA A 59 7.67 -4.52 4.61
CA ALA A 59 8.50 -3.80 3.66
C ALA A 59 9.10 -4.75 2.62
N GLU A 60 9.53 -5.94 3.04
CA GLU A 60 10.03 -6.95 2.11
C GLU A 60 8.94 -7.49 1.18
N ALA A 61 7.75 -7.80 1.70
CA ALA A 61 6.60 -8.21 0.90
C ALA A 61 6.23 -7.16 -0.14
N LEU A 62 6.23 -5.88 0.23
CA LEU A 62 5.96 -4.78 -0.70
C LEU A 62 7.06 -4.64 -1.78
N ARG A 63 8.34 -4.82 -1.44
CA ARG A 63 9.42 -4.87 -2.45
C ARG A 63 9.26 -6.05 -3.39
N HIS A 64 8.85 -7.20 -2.87
CA HIS A 64 8.62 -8.40 -3.67
C HIS A 64 7.42 -8.20 -4.63
N PHE A 65 6.34 -7.60 -4.12
CA PHE A 65 5.19 -7.20 -4.93
C PHE A 65 5.55 -6.17 -6.00
N ALA A 66 6.36 -5.16 -5.68
CA ALA A 66 6.80 -4.17 -6.67
C ALA A 66 7.58 -4.80 -7.83
N ARG A 67 8.30 -5.90 -7.59
CA ARG A 67 9.07 -6.61 -8.61
C ARG A 67 8.23 -7.59 -9.45
N HIS A 68 7.32 -8.33 -8.80
CA HIS A 68 6.62 -9.46 -9.43
C HIS A 68 5.12 -9.21 -9.65
N GLY A 69 4.55 -8.15 -9.07
CA GLY A 69 3.12 -7.84 -9.12
C GLY A 69 2.27 -8.94 -8.50
N LEU A 70 1.16 -9.28 -9.15
CA LEU A 70 0.20 -10.30 -8.69
C LEU A 70 0.82 -11.70 -8.52
N SER A 71 1.93 -12.02 -9.20
CA SER A 71 2.60 -13.32 -9.05
C SER A 71 3.51 -13.40 -7.81
N ALA A 72 3.70 -12.30 -7.08
CA ALA A 72 4.62 -12.23 -5.93
C ALA A 72 4.32 -13.27 -4.84
N ALA A 73 3.04 -13.54 -4.55
CA ALA A 73 2.67 -14.57 -3.56
C ALA A 73 3.11 -15.97 -4.01
N ALA A 74 2.94 -16.29 -5.30
CA ALA A 74 3.36 -17.57 -5.86
C ALA A 74 4.90 -17.71 -5.84
N HIS A 75 5.63 -16.63 -6.16
CA HIS A 75 7.09 -16.60 -6.05
C HIS A 75 7.58 -16.80 -4.61
N ALA A 76 6.98 -16.10 -3.64
CA ALA A 76 7.32 -16.28 -2.23
C ALA A 76 7.09 -17.72 -1.75
N ARG A 77 5.97 -18.35 -2.15
CA ARG A 77 5.71 -19.77 -1.87
C ARG A 77 6.76 -20.69 -2.50
N ALA A 78 7.19 -20.41 -3.73
CA ALA A 78 8.22 -21.20 -4.40
C ALA A 78 9.58 -21.09 -3.68
N HIS A 79 9.95 -19.89 -3.21
CA HIS A 79 11.14 -19.70 -2.38
C HIS A 79 11.04 -20.44 -1.05
N ALA A 80 9.87 -20.43 -0.39
CA ALA A 80 9.64 -21.21 0.83
C ALA A 80 9.83 -22.72 0.58
N ALA A 81 9.28 -23.24 -0.52
CA ALA A 81 9.45 -24.64 -0.91
C ALA A 81 10.92 -25.00 -1.19
N ALA A 82 11.64 -24.14 -1.90
CA ALA A 82 13.07 -24.32 -2.15
C ALA A 82 13.88 -24.33 -0.85
N ALA A 83 13.59 -23.41 0.08
CA ALA A 83 14.24 -23.37 1.38
C ALA A 83 13.95 -24.62 2.23
N ARG A 84 12.71 -25.13 2.22
CA ARG A 84 12.35 -26.38 2.90
C ARG A 84 13.06 -27.59 2.31
N LEU A 85 13.18 -27.67 0.98
CA LEU A 85 13.95 -28.72 0.30
C LEU A 85 15.44 -28.66 0.63
N ALA A 86 15.98 -27.44 0.83
CA ALA A 86 17.35 -27.22 1.26
C ALA A 86 17.56 -27.43 2.79
N GLY A 87 16.52 -27.75 3.55
CA GLY A 87 16.60 -27.91 5.01
C GLY A 87 16.82 -26.61 5.79
N ASN A 88 16.56 -25.44 5.18
CA ASN A 88 16.68 -24.15 5.84
C ASN A 88 15.31 -23.68 6.35
N ASP A 89 14.97 -24.11 7.56
CA ASP A 89 13.68 -23.81 8.18
C ASP A 89 13.49 -22.32 8.49
N GLY A 90 14.58 -21.59 8.77
CA GLY A 90 14.54 -20.14 9.01
C GLY A 90 14.14 -19.36 7.77
N GLU A 91 14.78 -19.64 6.64
CA GLU A 91 14.42 -19.04 5.36
C GLU A 91 13.02 -19.47 4.91
N CYS A 92 12.66 -20.75 5.10
CA CYS A 92 11.31 -21.23 4.81
C CYS A 92 10.25 -20.44 5.59
N THR A 93 10.44 -20.29 6.91
CA THR A 93 9.53 -19.54 7.79
C THR A 93 9.41 -18.08 7.36
N ARG A 94 10.52 -17.45 6.99
CA ARG A 94 10.55 -16.07 6.49
C ARG A 94 9.74 -15.91 5.19
N TRP A 95 9.94 -16.80 4.23
CA TRP A 95 9.18 -16.78 2.97
C TRP A 95 7.68 -17.07 3.16
N ILE A 96 7.32 -17.92 4.13
CA ILE A 96 5.92 -18.12 4.54
C ILE A 96 5.34 -16.83 5.11
N ALA A 97 6.08 -16.12 5.97
CA ALA A 97 5.62 -14.85 6.55
C ALA A 97 5.41 -13.76 5.47
N ILE A 98 6.31 -13.67 4.49
CA ILE A 98 6.16 -12.78 3.33
C ILE A 98 4.94 -13.18 2.50
N CYS A 99 4.80 -14.47 2.17
CA CYS A 99 3.65 -14.99 1.44
C CYS A 99 2.35 -14.67 2.18
N ARG A 100 2.33 -14.73 3.52
CA ARG A 100 1.14 -14.47 4.34
C ARG A 100 0.67 -13.02 4.27
N GLN A 101 1.60 -12.06 4.09
CA GLN A 101 1.22 -10.65 3.90
C GLN A 101 0.58 -10.37 2.53
N LEU A 102 0.89 -11.19 1.52
CA LEU A 102 0.37 -11.04 0.17
C LEU A 102 -0.90 -11.89 -0.03
N ASP A 103 -0.87 -13.14 0.44
CA ASP A 103 -1.96 -14.11 0.38
C ASP A 103 -1.91 -15.04 1.60
N ARG A 104 -2.73 -14.72 2.59
CA ARG A 104 -2.86 -15.50 3.82
C ARG A 104 -3.32 -16.95 3.57
N ARG A 105 -4.26 -17.15 2.65
CA ARG A 105 -4.85 -18.49 2.39
C ARG A 105 -3.80 -19.40 1.77
N MET A 106 -3.02 -18.90 0.82
CA MET A 106 -1.94 -19.65 0.19
C MET A 106 -0.85 -20.03 1.19
N ALA A 107 -0.46 -19.09 2.06
CA ALA A 107 0.54 -19.32 3.09
C ALA A 107 0.10 -20.37 4.11
N ASP A 108 -1.12 -20.26 4.66
CA ASP A 108 -1.66 -21.20 5.63
C ASP A 108 -1.80 -22.61 5.01
N ALA A 109 -2.26 -22.71 3.76
CA ALA A 109 -2.36 -23.98 3.03
C ALA A 109 -1.00 -24.63 2.73
N PHE A 110 0.06 -23.84 2.63
CA PHE A 110 1.43 -24.35 2.45
C PHE A 110 2.04 -24.78 3.78
N ALA A 111 1.89 -23.97 4.83
CA ALA A 111 2.34 -24.31 6.18
C ALA A 111 1.68 -25.60 6.69
N GLY A 112 0.37 -25.77 6.46
CA GLY A 112 -0.33 -27.02 6.81
C GLY A 112 0.11 -28.25 6.00
N ARG A 113 0.67 -28.05 4.80
CA ARG A 113 1.28 -29.14 4.01
C ARG A 113 2.64 -29.54 4.58
N ILE A 114 3.46 -28.57 4.98
CA ILE A 114 4.74 -28.84 5.64
C ILE A 114 4.51 -29.59 6.95
N ALA A 115 3.61 -29.10 7.80
CA ALA A 115 3.33 -29.71 9.11
C ALA A 115 2.77 -31.14 9.04
N ARG A 116 2.24 -31.58 7.90
CA ARG A 116 1.80 -32.97 7.67
C ARG A 116 2.93 -33.88 7.21
N ASN A 117 3.97 -33.28 6.64
CA ASN A 117 5.08 -33.96 6.00
C ASN A 117 6.35 -33.98 6.87
N ASP A 118 6.25 -33.42 8.08
CA ASP A 118 7.17 -33.57 9.21
C ASP A 118 6.66 -34.68 10.13
#